data_AF-A0A0A1XIX5-F1
#
_entry.id   AF-A0A0A1XIX5-F1
#
_cell.length_a   1.000
_cell.length_b   1.000
_cell.length_c   1.000
_cell.angle_alpha   90.00
_cell.angle_beta   90.00
_cell.angle_gamma   90.00
#
_symmetry.space_group_name_H-M   'P 1'
#
loop_
_entity.id
_entity.type
_entity.pdbx_description
1 polymer ?
#
loop_
_entity_poly.entity_id
_entity_poly.type
_entity_poly.pdbx_seq_one_letter_code
_entity_poly.pdbx_strand_id
1 'polypeptide(L)'
;MLLKYLAVLALVCTAAVVDAGLSDVDYCSPAYMCSGRSYKHVLACNHTGAFDARCPPNAEMLPMTEEFKNLFLGEHNKYRNEIAKGLTFEPAAAMATLEWDDELAYFAEFNVKQCGIIYEDQKCFTTARYNTLDQNIGWLFETKSKFNRSKIYNEIKEHIRVYWYEQYQHCTQAEIDSYHPPQL
;
A
#
# COMPACT_ATOMS: atom_id res chain seq x y z
N MET A 1 37.18 6.87 53.50
CA MET A 1 35.91 6.62 52.77
C MET A 1 35.34 7.96 52.35
N LEU A 2 35.26 8.22 51.05
CA LEU A 2 34.28 9.12 50.40
C LEU A 2 34.59 9.06 48.89
N LEU A 3 33.93 8.12 48.20
CA LEU A 3 33.88 8.03 46.74
C LEU A 3 33.29 9.34 46.20
N LYS A 4 34.05 10.07 45.39
CA LYS A 4 33.51 11.15 44.55
C LYS A 4 33.01 10.52 43.26
N TYR A 5 31.70 10.36 43.16
CA TYR A 5 31.00 9.92 41.96
C TYR A 5 31.24 10.93 40.82
N LEU A 6 31.97 10.51 39.79
CA LEU A 6 32.01 11.20 38.50
C LEU A 6 30.65 10.98 37.82
N ALA A 7 29.77 11.98 37.92
CA ALA A 7 28.56 12.03 37.12
C ALA A 7 28.95 12.37 35.67
N VAL A 8 29.02 11.35 34.82
CA VAL A 8 29.08 11.54 33.37
C VAL A 8 27.69 11.99 32.92
N LEU A 9 27.54 13.30 32.71
CA LEU A 9 26.33 13.86 32.11
C LEU A 9 26.37 13.50 30.61
N ALA A 10 25.86 12.32 30.26
CA ALA A 10 25.63 11.96 28.87
C ALA A 10 24.49 12.84 28.35
N LEU A 11 24.84 13.86 27.56
CA LEU A 11 23.89 14.69 26.83
C LEU A 11 23.30 13.83 25.71
N VAL A 12 22.25 13.06 26.02
CA VAL A 12 21.44 12.39 25.01
C VAL A 12 20.65 13.48 24.31
N CYS A 13 21.19 14.02 23.21
CA CYS A 13 20.39 14.74 22.23
C CYS A 13 19.41 13.74 21.61
N THR A 14 18.26 13.55 22.26
CA THR A 14 17.08 13.06 21.56
C THR A 14 16.72 14.15 20.55
N ALA A 15 17.19 14.00 19.31
CA ALA A 15 16.50 14.66 18.21
C ALA A 15 15.07 14.12 18.29
N ALA A 16 14.15 14.95 18.78
CA ALA A 16 12.74 14.67 18.61
C ALA A 16 12.53 14.67 17.10
N VAL A 17 12.46 13.47 16.52
CA VAL A 17 11.92 13.32 15.18
C VAL A 17 10.48 13.74 15.34
N VAL A 18 10.19 14.98 14.93
CA VAL A 18 8.83 15.45 14.81
C VAL A 18 8.26 14.62 13.67
N ASP A 19 7.50 13.59 14.03
CA ASP A 19 6.74 12.79 13.07
C ASP A 19 5.64 13.73 12.57
N ALA A 20 5.94 14.47 11.50
CA ALA A 20 4.93 15.22 10.79
C ALA A 20 3.93 14.18 10.29
N GLY A 21 2.70 14.23 10.81
CA GLY A 21 1.68 13.28 10.39
C GLY A 21 1.51 13.36 8.88
N LEU A 22 1.16 12.24 8.25
CA LEU A 22 0.86 12.15 6.81
C LEU A 22 -0.12 13.24 6.31
N SER A 23 -0.95 13.78 7.21
CA SER A 23 -1.88 14.88 6.97
C SER A 23 -1.22 16.24 6.71
N ASP A 24 0.05 16.42 7.07
CA ASP A 24 0.77 17.71 6.94
C ASP A 24 1.50 17.85 5.59
N VAL A 25 1.47 16.81 4.74
CA VAL A 25 2.09 16.82 3.42
C VAL A 25 1.15 17.46 2.39
N ASP A 26 1.60 18.55 1.75
CA ASP A 26 0.88 19.18 0.65
C ASP A 26 1.11 18.42 -0.68
N TYR A 27 0.31 17.38 -0.90
CA TYR A 27 0.32 16.63 -2.17
C TYR A 27 -0.20 17.44 -3.38
N CYS A 28 -0.67 18.68 -3.19
CA CYS A 28 -0.95 19.58 -4.31
C CYS A 28 0.30 20.32 -4.81
N SER A 29 1.40 20.28 -4.06
CA SER A 29 2.65 20.93 -4.43
C SER A 29 3.20 20.38 -5.75
N PRO A 30 3.83 21.23 -6.59
CA PRO A 30 4.56 20.79 -7.79
C PRO A 30 5.57 19.68 -7.56
N ALA A 31 6.08 19.53 -6.33
CA ALA A 31 7.00 18.47 -5.94
C ALA A 31 6.42 17.06 -6.07
N TYR A 32 5.09 16.91 -5.98
CA TYR A 32 4.37 15.63 -6.07
C TYR A 32 3.55 15.50 -7.35
N MET A 33 3.75 16.40 -8.30
CA MET A 33 3.14 16.31 -9.63
C MET A 33 3.91 15.27 -10.44
N CYS A 34 3.17 14.47 -11.20
CA CYS A 34 3.79 13.46 -12.06
C CYS A 34 4.57 14.14 -13.18
N SER A 35 5.83 13.77 -13.30
CA SER A 35 6.77 14.38 -14.25
C SER A 35 6.18 14.38 -15.66
N GLY A 36 6.18 15.55 -16.32
CA GLY A 36 5.68 15.71 -17.68
C GLY A 36 4.16 15.80 -17.84
N ARG A 37 3.38 15.70 -16.75
CA ARG A 37 1.92 15.82 -16.78
C ARG A 37 1.45 17.08 -16.05
N SER A 38 0.47 17.77 -16.62
CA SER A 38 -0.19 18.93 -15.97
C SER A 38 -1.26 18.53 -14.95
N TYR A 39 -1.35 17.25 -14.61
CA TYR A 39 -2.36 16.72 -13.69
C TYR A 39 -1.89 16.84 -12.24
N LYS A 40 -2.82 17.18 -11.35
CA LYS A 40 -2.60 17.21 -9.90
C LYS A 40 -2.48 15.77 -9.37
N HIS A 41 -1.86 15.60 -8.21
CA HIS A 41 -1.82 14.32 -7.51
C HIS A 41 -3.25 13.84 -7.21
N VAL A 42 -3.73 12.83 -7.94
CA VAL A 42 -5.17 12.55 -8.06
C VAL A 42 -5.80 12.05 -6.75
N LEU A 43 -5.02 11.36 -5.89
CA LEU A 43 -5.54 10.76 -4.66
C LEU A 43 -5.57 11.70 -3.46
N ALA A 44 -4.48 12.42 -3.21
CA ALA A 44 -4.30 13.15 -1.96
C ALA A 44 -4.42 14.68 -2.09
N CYS A 45 -4.23 15.27 -3.29
CA CYS A 45 -4.37 16.72 -3.43
C CYS A 45 -5.84 17.15 -3.21
N ASN A 46 -6.06 18.05 -2.24
CA ASN A 46 -7.38 18.55 -1.82
C ASN A 46 -8.36 17.47 -1.33
N HIS A 47 -7.89 16.25 -1.07
CA HIS A 47 -8.78 15.20 -0.58
C HIS A 47 -9.09 15.45 0.90
N THR A 48 -10.38 15.52 1.24
CA THR A 48 -10.84 15.87 2.60
C THR A 48 -10.87 14.67 3.55
N GLY A 49 -10.59 13.47 3.04
CA GLY A 49 -10.77 12.21 3.77
C GLY A 49 -12.21 11.73 3.83
N ALA A 50 -13.17 12.46 3.24
CA ALA A 50 -14.57 12.04 3.13
C ALA A 50 -14.76 11.02 1.99
N PHE A 51 -15.88 10.29 2.03
CA PHE A 51 -16.34 9.50 0.89
C PHE A 51 -16.83 10.41 -0.25
N ASP A 52 -16.55 10.01 -1.49
CA ASP A 52 -17.09 10.66 -2.68
C ASP A 52 -18.62 10.49 -2.76
N ALA A 53 -19.31 11.44 -3.39
CA ALA A 53 -20.77 11.40 -3.56
C ALA A 53 -21.26 10.17 -4.36
N ARG A 54 -20.38 9.51 -5.12
CA ARG A 54 -20.65 8.24 -5.82
C ARG A 54 -20.77 7.06 -4.86
N CYS A 55 -20.21 7.14 -3.66
CA CYS A 55 -20.33 6.09 -2.66
C CYS A 55 -21.78 5.92 -2.18
N PRO A 56 -22.21 4.70 -1.84
CA PRO A 56 -23.48 4.49 -1.15
C PRO A 56 -23.55 5.33 0.14
N PRO A 57 -24.73 5.88 0.51
CA PRO A 57 -24.86 6.72 1.70
C PRO A 57 -24.48 6.03 3.02
N ASN A 58 -24.50 4.70 3.05
CA ASN A 58 -24.13 3.87 4.19
C ASN A 58 -22.75 3.19 4.00
N ALA A 59 -21.89 3.76 3.16
CA ALA A 59 -20.51 3.28 3.01
C ALA A 59 -19.76 3.41 4.34
N GLU A 60 -18.98 2.38 4.65
CA GLU A 60 -18.17 2.31 5.87
C GLU A 60 -16.76 1.89 5.50
N MET A 61 -15.78 2.51 6.15
CA MET A 61 -14.40 2.06 6.05
C MET A 61 -14.21 0.84 6.95
N LEU A 62 -13.57 -0.21 6.43
CA LEU A 62 -12.93 -1.22 7.25
C LEU A 62 -11.61 -0.63 7.76
N PRO A 63 -11.44 -0.40 9.08
CA PRO A 63 -10.20 0.17 9.58
C PRO A 63 -9.02 -0.75 9.30
N MET A 64 -7.92 -0.20 8.80
CA MET A 64 -6.68 -0.95 8.55
C MET A 64 -5.93 -1.17 9.87
N THR A 65 -6.46 -2.07 10.69
CA THR A 65 -5.86 -2.46 11.98
C THR A 65 -4.55 -3.20 11.78
N GLU A 66 -3.76 -3.32 12.84
CA GLU A 66 -2.50 -4.07 12.83
C GLU A 66 -2.69 -5.53 12.39
N GLU A 67 -3.83 -6.14 12.72
CA GLU A 67 -4.21 -7.48 12.25
C GLU A 67 -4.32 -7.53 10.72
N PHE A 68 -4.99 -6.56 10.10
CA PHE A 68 -5.10 -6.50 8.64
C PHE A 68 -3.77 -6.15 7.97
N LYS A 69 -2.98 -5.22 8.54
CA LYS A 69 -1.63 -4.91 8.03
C LYS A 69 -0.76 -6.17 7.98
N ASN A 70 -0.77 -6.95 9.07
CA ASN A 70 -0.06 -8.21 9.16
C ASN A 70 -0.59 -9.28 8.20
N LEU A 71 -1.91 -9.34 7.97
CA LEU A 71 -2.48 -10.23 6.95
C LEU A 71 -1.93 -9.89 5.56
N PHE A 72 -2.02 -8.62 5.14
CA PHE A 72 -1.56 -8.19 3.83
C PHE A 72 -0.07 -8.46 3.66
N LEU A 73 0.77 -8.00 4.58
CA LEU A 73 2.22 -8.25 4.52
C LEU A 73 2.55 -9.74 4.54
N GLY A 74 1.90 -10.50 5.43
CA GLY A 74 2.15 -11.91 5.64
C GLY A 74 1.87 -12.74 4.39
N GLU A 75 0.70 -12.55 3.76
CA GLU A 75 0.35 -13.27 2.54
C GLU A 75 1.23 -12.85 1.36
N HIS A 76 1.49 -11.54 1.17
CA HIS A 76 2.38 -11.10 0.07
C HIS A 76 3.80 -11.65 0.22
N ASN A 77 4.39 -11.56 1.42
CA ASN A 77 5.75 -12.05 1.66
C ASN A 77 5.85 -13.58 1.58
N LYS A 78 4.80 -14.29 2.02
CA LYS A 78 4.71 -15.75 1.82
C LYS A 78 4.77 -16.09 0.34
N TYR A 79 3.93 -15.49 -0.50
CA TYR A 79 3.88 -15.80 -1.93
C TYR A 79 5.14 -15.33 -2.69
N ARG A 80 5.72 -14.17 -2.33
CA ARG A 80 7.03 -13.74 -2.86
C ARG A 80 8.11 -14.77 -2.58
N ASN A 81 8.13 -15.35 -1.38
CA ASN A 81 9.08 -16.40 -1.00
C ASN A 81 8.83 -17.72 -1.73
N GLU A 82 7.58 -18.08 -2.02
CA GLU A 82 7.25 -19.26 -2.84
C GLU A 82 7.78 -19.11 -4.27
N ILE A 83 7.55 -17.95 -4.90
CA ILE A 83 8.08 -17.65 -6.24
C ILE A 83 9.61 -17.62 -6.24
N ALA A 84 10.23 -16.97 -5.25
CA ALA A 84 11.68 -16.82 -5.17
C ALA A 84 12.43 -18.16 -5.08
N LYS A 85 11.82 -19.19 -4.47
CA LYS A 85 12.40 -20.54 -4.38
C LYS A 85 12.44 -21.28 -5.72
N GLY A 86 11.78 -20.77 -6.74
CA GLY A 86 11.73 -21.36 -8.06
C GLY A 86 10.92 -22.66 -8.15
N LEU A 87 9.80 -22.72 -7.43
CA LEU A 87 8.89 -23.89 -7.52
C LEU A 87 8.04 -23.85 -8.80
N THR A 88 7.70 -22.66 -9.27
CA THR A 88 6.85 -22.42 -10.45
C THR A 88 7.63 -21.79 -11.61
N PHE A 89 8.56 -20.90 -11.28
CA PHE A 89 9.41 -20.15 -12.22
C PHE A 89 10.87 -20.41 -11.88
N GLU A 90 11.80 -19.85 -12.65
CA GLU A 90 13.20 -19.85 -12.25
C GLU A 90 13.39 -19.11 -10.90
N PRO A 91 14.29 -19.60 -10.02
CA PRO A 91 14.54 -18.95 -8.73
C PRO A 91 14.94 -17.48 -8.88
N ALA A 92 14.41 -16.62 -8.02
CA ALA A 92 14.76 -15.21 -8.04
C ALA A 92 16.14 -14.99 -7.39
N ALA A 93 17.05 -14.30 -8.08
CA ALA A 93 18.35 -13.95 -7.54
C ALA A 93 18.26 -13.02 -6.31
N ALA A 94 17.26 -12.13 -6.29
CA ALA A 94 16.97 -11.23 -5.18
C ALA A 94 15.47 -10.89 -5.14
N MET A 95 14.76 -11.35 -4.11
CA MET A 95 13.35 -11.02 -3.86
C MET A 95 13.21 -10.47 -2.44
N ALA A 96 13.22 -9.15 -2.30
CA ALA A 96 13.18 -8.50 -0.98
C ALA A 96 11.87 -8.74 -0.24
N THR A 97 11.92 -8.75 1.09
CA THR A 97 10.72 -8.73 1.95
C THR A 97 10.07 -7.36 1.88
N LEU A 98 8.74 -7.34 1.71
CA LEU A 98 7.95 -6.11 1.77
C LEU A 98 7.76 -5.68 3.21
N GLU A 99 7.78 -4.37 3.42
CA GLU A 99 7.45 -3.70 4.67
C GLU A 99 6.20 -2.84 4.47
N TRP A 100 5.48 -2.60 5.57
CA TRP A 100 4.29 -1.76 5.52
C TRP A 100 4.70 -0.29 5.41
N ASP A 101 3.99 0.46 4.58
CA ASP A 101 4.21 1.88 4.39
C ASP A 101 2.90 2.63 4.61
N ASP A 102 2.82 3.41 5.70
CA ASP A 102 1.58 4.11 6.07
C ASP A 102 1.21 5.22 5.07
N GLU A 103 2.17 5.75 4.30
CA GLU A 103 1.90 6.72 3.23
C GLU A 103 1.16 6.06 2.07
N LEU A 104 1.59 4.86 1.68
CA LEU A 104 0.91 4.08 0.64
C LEU A 104 -0.46 3.60 1.11
N ALA A 105 -0.59 3.22 2.37
CA ALA A 105 -1.87 2.86 2.98
C ALA A 105 -2.87 4.04 2.97
N TYR A 106 -2.38 5.24 3.27
CA TYR A 106 -3.18 6.47 3.21
C TYR A 106 -3.69 6.76 1.79
N PHE A 107 -2.87 6.54 0.76
CA PHE A 107 -3.30 6.66 -0.63
C PHE A 107 -4.32 5.58 -1.02
N ALA A 108 -4.11 4.33 -0.59
CA ALA A 108 -5.07 3.25 -0.83
C ALA A 108 -6.43 3.55 -0.18
N GLU A 109 -6.44 4.13 1.03
CA GLU A 109 -7.66 4.57 1.71
C GLU A 109 -8.41 5.64 0.88
N PHE A 110 -7.70 6.62 0.33
CA PHE A 110 -8.32 7.64 -0.51
C PHE A 110 -8.88 7.08 -1.81
N ASN A 111 -8.21 6.08 -2.37
CA ASN A 111 -8.67 5.40 -3.57
C ASN A 111 -10.01 4.68 -3.31
N VAL A 112 -10.11 3.89 -2.25
CA VAL A 112 -11.37 3.18 -1.92
C VAL A 112 -12.50 4.13 -1.55
N LYS A 113 -12.19 5.30 -0.95
CA LYS A 113 -13.17 6.36 -0.65
C LYS A 113 -13.76 7.03 -1.88
N GLN A 114 -13.19 6.83 -3.07
CA GLN A 114 -13.79 7.27 -4.33
C GLN A 114 -14.97 6.38 -4.77
N CYS A 115 -15.08 5.16 -4.22
CA CYS A 115 -16.03 4.12 -4.67
C CYS A 115 -16.07 3.95 -6.20
N GLY A 116 -14.90 4.08 -6.83
CA GLY A 116 -14.68 3.98 -8.26
C GLY A 116 -13.26 3.49 -8.53
N ILE A 117 -12.94 3.27 -9.81
CA ILE A 117 -11.61 2.81 -10.22
C ILE A 117 -10.86 4.00 -10.79
N ILE A 118 -9.67 4.29 -10.24
CA ILE A 118 -8.70 5.19 -10.91
C ILE A 118 -7.88 4.32 -11.85
N TYR A 119 -8.04 4.57 -13.15
CA TYR A 119 -7.35 3.82 -14.20
C TYR A 119 -5.91 4.32 -14.42
N GLU A 120 -5.09 3.52 -15.11
CA GLU A 120 -3.67 3.78 -15.38
C GLU A 120 -3.42 5.16 -15.99
N ASP A 121 -4.26 5.58 -16.94
CA ASP A 121 -4.17 6.88 -17.62
C ASP A 121 -4.42 8.06 -16.67
N GLN A 122 -5.16 7.82 -15.58
CA GLN A 122 -5.45 8.78 -14.52
C GLN A 122 -4.45 8.71 -13.36
N LYS A 123 -3.60 7.68 -13.29
CA LYS A 123 -2.65 7.52 -12.20
C LYS A 123 -1.68 8.69 -12.19
N CYS A 124 -1.76 9.44 -11.10
CA CYS A 124 -0.71 10.35 -10.72
C CYS A 124 -0.53 10.31 -9.22
N PHE A 125 0.28 9.36 -8.76
CA PHE A 125 0.58 9.13 -7.36
C PHE A 125 2.10 9.13 -7.20
N THR A 126 2.62 10.12 -6.49
CA THR A 126 4.06 10.19 -6.18
C THR A 126 4.22 10.62 -4.73
N THR A 127 5.24 10.08 -4.08
CA THR A 127 5.67 10.51 -2.75
C THR A 127 7.06 11.11 -2.85
N ALA A 128 7.58 11.64 -1.75
CA ALA A 128 8.97 12.09 -1.71
C ALA A 128 9.97 10.92 -1.90
N ARG A 129 9.53 9.69 -1.61
CA ARG A 129 10.34 8.46 -1.70
C ARG A 129 10.13 7.70 -3.00
N TYR A 130 8.95 7.79 -3.61
CA TYR A 130 8.55 6.97 -4.74
C TYR A 130 7.98 7.83 -5.87
N ASN A 131 8.70 7.91 -6.97
CA ASN A 131 8.31 8.69 -8.15
C ASN A 131 7.29 7.97 -9.06
N THR A 132 7.08 6.67 -8.84
CA THR A 132 6.10 5.83 -9.54
C THR A 132 5.49 4.87 -8.54
N LEU A 133 4.16 4.89 -8.43
CA LEU A 133 3.41 3.97 -7.60
C LEU A 133 2.47 3.15 -8.47
N ASP A 134 2.27 1.89 -8.06
CA ASP A 134 1.31 1.00 -8.68
C ASP A 134 0.25 0.55 -7.67
N GLN A 135 -0.78 -0.15 -8.14
CA GLN A 135 -1.91 -0.61 -7.34
C GLN A 135 -2.38 -1.99 -7.79
N ASN A 136 -2.68 -2.86 -6.82
CA ASN A 136 -3.59 -3.97 -7.02
C ASN A 136 -4.98 -3.57 -6.52
N ILE A 137 -6.02 -3.83 -7.33
CA ILE A 137 -7.41 -3.55 -6.96
C ILE A 137 -8.16 -4.87 -6.85
N GLY A 138 -8.98 -4.99 -5.80
CA GLY A 138 -9.79 -6.17 -5.53
C GLY A 138 -11.20 -5.78 -5.08
N TRP A 139 -12.17 -6.62 -5.43
CA TRP A 139 -13.58 -6.44 -5.06
C TRP A 139 -14.13 -7.73 -4.46
N LEU A 140 -14.86 -7.58 -3.35
CA LEU A 140 -15.63 -8.65 -2.74
C LEU A 140 -17.12 -8.32 -2.92
N PHE A 141 -17.85 -9.22 -3.59
CA PHE A 141 -19.28 -9.06 -3.84
C PHE A 141 -20.06 -10.11 -3.06
N GLU A 142 -20.84 -9.66 -2.08
CA GLU A 142 -21.72 -10.52 -1.31
C GLU A 142 -23.16 -10.01 -1.30
N THR A 143 -24.11 -10.95 -1.26
CA THR A 143 -25.50 -10.59 -0.98
C THR A 143 -25.64 -10.22 0.48
N LYS A 144 -26.59 -9.32 0.80
CA LYS A 144 -26.87 -8.93 2.19
C LYS A 144 -27.12 -10.11 3.13
N SER A 145 -27.72 -11.19 2.63
CA SER A 145 -27.98 -12.42 3.40
C SER A 145 -26.76 -13.28 3.68
N LYS A 146 -25.68 -13.12 2.89
CA LYS A 146 -24.43 -13.88 3.02
C LYS A 146 -23.34 -13.08 3.75
N PHE A 147 -23.41 -11.75 3.66
CA PHE A 147 -22.47 -10.84 4.30
C PHE A 147 -22.32 -11.12 5.79
N ASN A 148 -21.10 -11.49 6.17
CA ASN A 148 -20.72 -11.65 7.56
C ASN A 148 -19.37 -10.99 7.80
N ARG A 149 -19.40 -9.85 8.51
CA ARG A 149 -18.19 -9.09 8.85
C ARG A 149 -17.13 -9.93 9.56
N SER A 150 -17.50 -10.97 10.33
CA SER A 150 -16.50 -11.82 11.00
C SER A 150 -15.69 -12.71 10.05
N LYS A 151 -16.11 -12.84 8.78
CA LYS A 151 -15.41 -13.61 7.75
C LYS A 151 -14.47 -12.76 6.90
N ILE A 152 -14.55 -11.43 6.99
CA ILE A 152 -13.86 -10.50 6.10
C ILE A 152 -12.34 -10.73 6.05
N TYR A 153 -11.74 -11.12 7.18
CA TYR A 153 -10.31 -11.46 7.25
C TYR A 153 -9.96 -12.62 6.33
N ASN A 154 -10.74 -13.70 6.38
CA ASN A 154 -10.52 -14.87 5.54
C ASN A 154 -10.88 -14.59 4.08
N GLU A 155 -11.91 -13.78 3.83
CA GLU A 155 -12.27 -13.37 2.46
C GLU A 155 -11.17 -12.54 1.81
N ILE A 156 -10.57 -11.58 2.52
CA ILE A 156 -9.42 -10.82 2.04
C ILE A 156 -8.23 -11.75 1.79
N LYS A 157 -7.93 -12.66 2.72
CA LYS A 157 -6.87 -13.65 2.57
C LYS A 157 -7.03 -14.50 1.32
N GLU A 158 -8.21 -15.07 1.13
CA GLU A 158 -8.53 -15.87 -0.06
C GLU A 158 -8.53 -15.00 -1.32
N HIS A 159 -8.91 -13.72 -1.23
CA HIS A 159 -8.84 -12.82 -2.37
C HIS A 159 -7.39 -12.58 -2.84
N ILE A 160 -6.48 -12.30 -1.91
CA ILE A 160 -5.04 -12.16 -2.20
C ILE A 160 -4.53 -13.43 -2.88
N ARG A 161 -4.91 -14.60 -2.38
CA ARG A 161 -4.50 -15.87 -2.96
C ARG A 161 -5.08 -16.09 -4.36
N VAL A 162 -6.40 -16.14 -4.49
CA VAL A 162 -7.09 -16.62 -5.69
C VAL A 162 -7.06 -15.59 -6.80
N TYR A 163 -7.30 -14.32 -6.48
CA TYR A 163 -7.47 -13.28 -7.50
C TYR A 163 -6.18 -12.53 -7.81
N TRP A 164 -5.19 -12.51 -6.92
CA TRP A 164 -3.91 -11.85 -7.19
C TRP A 164 -2.78 -12.85 -7.40
N TYR A 165 -2.53 -13.75 -6.45
CA TYR A 165 -1.39 -14.65 -6.55
C TYR A 165 -1.57 -15.72 -7.63
N GLU A 166 -2.65 -16.49 -7.61
CA GLU A 166 -2.87 -17.62 -8.52
C GLU A 166 -2.96 -17.22 -10.00
N GLN A 167 -3.02 -15.92 -10.32
CA GLN A 167 -2.83 -15.42 -11.69
C GLN A 167 -1.48 -15.82 -12.29
N TYR A 168 -0.49 -16.19 -11.47
CA TYR A 168 0.77 -16.75 -11.94
C TYR A 168 0.57 -17.93 -12.90
N GLN A 169 -0.55 -18.68 -12.78
CA GLN A 169 -0.87 -19.82 -13.64
C GLN A 169 -1.06 -19.41 -15.12
N HIS A 170 -1.30 -18.12 -15.37
CA HIS A 170 -1.44 -17.55 -16.70
C HIS A 170 -0.19 -16.79 -17.17
N CYS A 171 0.90 -16.87 -16.41
CA CYS A 171 2.17 -16.23 -16.71
C CYS A 171 3.22 -17.27 -17.10
N THR A 172 4.07 -16.91 -18.06
CA THR A 172 5.23 -17.70 -18.49
C THR A 172 6.53 -17.10 -17.96
N GLN A 173 7.59 -17.90 -17.91
CA GLN A 173 8.93 -17.40 -17.58
C GLN A 173 9.37 -16.28 -18.53
N ALA A 174 9.09 -16.43 -19.83
CA ALA A 174 9.47 -15.44 -20.84
C ALA A 174 8.78 -14.07 -20.61
N GLU A 175 7.54 -14.06 -20.15
CA GLU A 175 6.84 -12.81 -19.79
C GLU A 175 7.47 -12.15 -18.56
N ILE A 176 7.89 -12.92 -17.56
CA ILE A 176 8.62 -12.38 -16.39
C ILE A 176 9.97 -11.78 -16.83
N ASP A 177 10.72 -12.48 -17.67
CA ASP A 177 12.06 -12.08 -18.09
C ASP A 177 12.07 -10.83 -18.98
N SER A 178 10.95 -10.55 -19.66
CA SER A 178 10.82 -9.46 -20.64
C SER A 178 9.78 -8.42 -20.28
N TYR A 179 9.21 -8.48 -19.06
CA TYR A 179 8.21 -7.51 -18.64
C TYR A 179 8.81 -6.11 -18.57
N HIS A 180 8.17 -5.19 -19.27
CA HIS A 180 8.40 -3.77 -19.13
C HIS A 180 7.05 -3.12 -18.81
N PRO A 181 6.94 -2.35 -17.71
CA PRO A 181 5.73 -1.61 -17.44
C PRO A 181 5.43 -0.65 -18.60
N PRO A 182 4.14 -0.38 -18.91
CA PRO A 182 3.77 0.60 -19.93
C PRO A 182 4.51 1.92 -19.68
N GLN A 183 5.13 2.47 -20.72
CA GLN A 183 5.72 3.80 -20.62
C GLN A 183 4.59 4.84 -20.51
N LEU A 184 4.52 5.52 -19.36
CA LEU A 184 3.55 6.59 -19.07
C LEU A 184 3.88 7.89 -19.80
#